data_AF-A0A9E1TQ39-F1
#
_entry.id   AF-A0A9E1TQ39-F1
#
_cell.length_a   1.000
_cell.length_b   1.000
_cell.length_c   1.000
_cell.angle_alpha   90.00
_cell.angle_beta   90.00
_cell.angle_gamma   90.00
#
_symmetry.space_group_name_H-M   'P 1'
#
loop_
_entity.id
_entity.type
_entity.pdbx_description
1 polymer ?
#
loop_
_entity_poly.entity_id
_entity_poly.type
_entity_poly.pdbx_seq_one_letter_code
_entity_poly.pdbx_strand_id
1 'polypeptide(L)'
;IFGGSLLGIFAGFYFWWPKVFGHLLGEKLGKWNFWLMIIGFNMTFGPMHILGLQGMSRRIDSYSPGFGFEFWNMFASIGSFVIALGVLMFVINIITSARKARTAPPVGLDPWDARSLEWFTPNPTPAHNFDDDIQVSSLDEFWHRKYGEDENGRVVRVATAEEVCQDGSATDTHLPSPSYWPVILAAGLPFVAFGLIYTLWFCVLGGILIFMGIYGWIFEPVDDPDGPHGHHDDGDDHDEPSDEVSTETAEEAPVG
;
A
#
# COMPACT_ATOMS: atom_id res chain seq x y z
N ILE A 1 -12.95 16.10 -5.23
CA ILE A 1 -12.80 15.14 -4.10
C ILE A 1 -13.62 13.88 -4.36
N PHE A 2 -14.95 13.93 -4.36
CA PHE A 2 -15.76 12.71 -4.51
C PHE A 2 -15.55 11.99 -5.85
N GLY A 3 -15.85 12.66 -6.98
CA GLY A 3 -15.70 12.04 -8.31
C GLY A 3 -14.26 11.74 -8.75
N GLY A 4 -13.25 12.23 -8.04
CA GLY A 4 -11.84 11.96 -8.34
C GLY A 4 -11.24 11.01 -7.31
N SER A 5 -10.93 11.54 -6.13
CA SER A 5 -10.26 10.81 -5.05
C SER A 5 -11.04 9.58 -4.57
N LEU A 6 -12.36 9.69 -4.32
CA LEU A 6 -13.11 8.55 -3.78
C LEU A 6 -13.24 7.43 -4.81
N LEU A 7 -13.58 7.76 -6.06
CA LEU A 7 -13.62 6.77 -7.14
C LEU A 7 -12.24 6.17 -7.42
N GLY A 8 -11.18 6.96 -7.33
CA GLY A 8 -9.79 6.49 -7.41
C GLY A 8 -9.43 5.51 -6.29
N ILE A 9 -9.87 5.76 -5.06
CA ILE A 9 -9.70 4.83 -3.93
C ILE A 9 -10.42 3.50 -4.22
N PHE A 10 -11.66 3.53 -4.72
CA PHE A 10 -12.35 2.30 -5.14
C PHE A 10 -11.61 1.58 -6.26
N ALA A 11 -11.13 2.30 -7.29
CA ALA A 11 -10.32 1.70 -8.35
C ALA A 11 -9.07 1.02 -7.77
N GLY A 12 -8.37 1.67 -6.85
CA GLY A 12 -7.22 1.09 -6.14
C GLY A 12 -7.59 -0.15 -5.34
N PHE A 13 -8.72 -0.14 -4.63
CA PHE A 13 -9.20 -1.35 -3.93
C PHE A 13 -9.42 -2.50 -4.90
N TYR A 14 -10.10 -2.30 -6.02
CA TYR A 14 -10.34 -3.39 -6.99
C TYR A 14 -9.05 -3.87 -7.67
N PHE A 15 -8.12 -2.97 -7.96
CA PHE A 15 -6.87 -3.29 -8.64
C PHE A 15 -5.86 -4.02 -7.73
N TRP A 16 -5.58 -3.49 -6.53
CA TRP A 16 -4.58 -4.05 -5.61
C TRP A 16 -5.15 -5.04 -4.59
N TRP A 17 -6.46 -5.34 -4.60
CA TRP A 17 -7.04 -6.37 -3.71
C TRP A 17 -6.27 -7.71 -3.70
N PRO A 18 -5.95 -8.33 -4.85
CA PRO A 18 -5.27 -9.62 -4.86
C PRO A 18 -3.85 -9.52 -4.30
N LYS A 19 -3.18 -8.38 -4.47
CA LYS A 19 -1.83 -8.15 -3.95
C LYS A 19 -1.78 -8.16 -2.42
N VAL A 20 -2.83 -7.63 -1.77
CA VAL A 20 -2.93 -7.57 -0.30
C VAL A 20 -3.56 -8.83 0.30
N PHE A 21 -4.60 -9.37 -0.33
CA PHE A 21 -5.43 -10.43 0.26
C PHE A 21 -5.35 -11.80 -0.45
N GLY A 22 -4.60 -11.90 -1.55
CA GLY A 22 -4.41 -13.15 -2.30
C GLY A 22 -5.63 -13.62 -3.10
N HIS A 23 -6.69 -12.80 -3.23
CA HIS A 23 -7.89 -13.16 -3.98
C HIS A 23 -8.50 -11.97 -4.73
N LEU A 24 -9.39 -12.21 -5.69
CA LEU A 24 -10.09 -11.15 -6.42
C LEU A 24 -11.43 -10.77 -5.76
N LEU A 25 -11.83 -9.52 -5.95
CA LEU A 25 -13.20 -9.08 -5.67
C LEU A 25 -14.15 -9.55 -6.78
N GLY A 26 -15.42 -9.76 -6.44
CA GLY A 26 -16.42 -10.23 -7.40
C GLY A 26 -16.75 -9.17 -8.45
N GLU A 27 -16.48 -9.47 -9.71
CA GLU A 27 -16.65 -8.53 -10.83
C GLU A 27 -18.11 -8.05 -11.01
N LYS A 28 -19.08 -8.95 -10.83
CA LYS A 28 -20.50 -8.62 -10.95
C LYS A 28 -20.93 -7.59 -9.89
N LEU A 29 -20.51 -7.79 -8.64
CA LEU A 29 -20.82 -6.84 -7.55
C LEU A 29 -19.99 -5.56 -7.71
N GLY A 30 -18.77 -5.65 -8.24
CA GLY A 30 -17.94 -4.49 -8.59
C GLY A 30 -18.60 -3.57 -9.61
N LYS A 31 -19.14 -4.11 -10.71
CA LYS A 31 -19.88 -3.31 -11.70
C LYS A 31 -21.10 -2.63 -11.10
N TRP A 32 -21.86 -3.32 -10.23
CA TRP A 32 -22.99 -2.73 -9.54
C TRP A 32 -22.57 -1.62 -8.57
N ASN A 33 -21.51 -1.84 -7.78
CA ASN A 33 -20.94 -0.82 -6.92
C ASN A 33 -20.55 0.42 -7.75
N PHE A 34 -19.81 0.25 -8.85
CA PHE A 34 -19.40 1.34 -9.73
C PHE A 34 -20.60 2.16 -10.23
N TRP A 35 -21.61 1.49 -10.80
CA TRP A 35 -22.78 2.20 -11.34
C TRP A 35 -23.58 2.92 -10.27
N LEU A 36 -23.80 2.30 -9.11
CA LEU A 36 -24.48 2.94 -7.98
C LEU A 36 -23.70 4.17 -7.50
N MET A 37 -22.38 4.08 -7.41
CA MET A 37 -21.52 5.19 -6.98
C MET A 37 -21.56 6.35 -7.99
N ILE A 38 -21.44 6.08 -9.29
CA ILE A 38 -21.48 7.11 -10.35
C ILE A 38 -22.87 7.76 -10.46
N ILE A 39 -23.93 6.96 -10.49
CA ILE A 39 -25.30 7.46 -10.60
C ILE A 39 -25.66 8.24 -9.34
N GLY A 40 -25.40 7.68 -8.17
CA GLY A 40 -25.63 8.34 -6.89
C GLY A 40 -24.87 9.65 -6.76
N PHE A 41 -23.58 9.68 -7.16
CA PHE A 41 -22.78 10.91 -7.20
C PHE A 41 -23.43 12.01 -8.04
N ASN A 42 -23.82 11.70 -9.28
CA ASN A 42 -24.45 12.69 -10.16
C ASN A 42 -25.84 13.10 -9.62
N MET A 43 -26.61 12.17 -9.07
CA MET A 43 -27.90 12.46 -8.45
C MET A 43 -27.78 13.34 -7.21
N THR A 44 -26.72 13.20 -6.41
CA THR A 44 -26.49 14.02 -5.23
C THR A 44 -25.95 15.40 -5.57
N PHE A 45 -24.87 15.47 -6.35
CA PHE A 45 -24.15 16.71 -6.57
C PHE A 45 -24.60 17.49 -7.81
N GLY A 46 -25.19 16.83 -8.80
CA GLY A 46 -25.78 17.49 -9.97
C GLY A 46 -26.83 18.54 -9.59
N PRO A 47 -27.89 18.17 -8.83
CA PRO A 47 -28.91 19.11 -8.38
C PRO A 47 -28.38 20.27 -7.54
N MET A 48 -27.29 20.06 -6.79
CA MET A 48 -26.70 21.14 -5.98
C MET A 48 -26.22 22.32 -6.82
N HIS A 49 -25.84 22.09 -8.08
CA HIS A 49 -25.49 23.19 -8.99
C HIS A 49 -26.73 24.03 -9.31
N ILE A 50 -27.87 23.38 -9.55
CA ILE A 50 -29.15 24.06 -9.82
C ILE A 50 -29.60 24.82 -8.57
N LEU A 51 -29.58 24.17 -7.41
CA LEU A 51 -29.92 24.79 -6.12
C LEU A 51 -29.03 26.00 -5.81
N GLY A 52 -27.72 25.89 -6.08
CA GLY A 52 -26.79 27.00 -5.92
C GLY A 52 -27.12 28.18 -6.84
N LEU A 53 -27.47 27.91 -8.10
CA LEU A 53 -27.92 28.94 -9.05
C LEU A 53 -29.27 29.57 -8.66
N GLN A 54 -30.14 28.82 -7.98
CA GLN A 54 -31.39 29.33 -7.42
C GLN A 54 -31.20 30.14 -6.11
N GLY A 55 -29.95 30.29 -5.64
CA GLY A 55 -29.62 31.10 -4.46
C GLY A 55 -29.71 30.37 -3.12
N MET A 56 -29.78 29.03 -3.13
CA MET A 56 -29.74 28.24 -1.90
C MET A 56 -28.38 28.41 -1.20
N SER A 57 -28.39 28.99 0.00
CA SER A 57 -27.17 29.22 0.79
C SER A 57 -26.66 27.93 1.45
N ARG A 58 -25.35 27.78 1.57
CA ARG A 58 -24.77 26.63 2.29
C ARG A 58 -24.99 26.75 3.81
N ARG A 59 -25.00 25.61 4.51
CA ARG A 59 -25.05 25.50 5.99
C ARG A 59 -26.35 26.01 6.63
N ILE A 60 -27.46 25.86 5.92
CA ILE A 60 -28.81 26.08 6.44
C ILE A 60 -29.47 24.70 6.59
N ASP A 61 -30.10 24.46 7.73
CA ASP A 61 -30.72 23.17 8.08
C ASP A 61 -32.13 23.01 7.50
N SER A 62 -32.86 24.10 7.33
CA SER A 62 -34.27 24.13 6.96
C SER A 62 -34.60 25.36 6.12
N TYR A 63 -35.54 25.18 5.19
CA TYR A 63 -36.04 26.23 4.33
C TYR A 63 -37.56 26.31 4.46
N SER A 64 -38.10 27.52 4.45
CA SER A 64 -39.57 27.68 4.41
C SER A 64 -40.13 27.16 3.09
N PRO A 65 -41.35 26.61 3.07
CA PRO A 65 -41.99 26.19 1.83
C PRO A 65 -42.15 27.35 0.84
N GLY A 66 -42.00 27.07 -0.45
CA GLY A 66 -42.29 28.04 -1.53
C GLY A 66 -41.06 28.71 -2.16
N PHE A 67 -39.85 28.42 -1.67
CA PHE A 67 -38.61 28.82 -2.34
C PHE A 67 -38.26 27.94 -3.55
N GLY A 68 -38.95 26.81 -3.76
CA GLY A 68 -38.75 25.91 -4.91
C GLY A 68 -37.52 25.01 -4.80
N PHE A 69 -36.96 24.87 -3.59
CA PHE A 69 -35.78 24.06 -3.32
C PHE A 69 -36.12 22.59 -3.00
N GLU A 70 -37.38 22.29 -2.71
CA GLU A 70 -37.84 21.02 -2.16
C GLU A 70 -37.55 19.85 -3.08
N PHE A 71 -37.86 19.99 -4.37
CA PHE A 71 -37.68 18.92 -5.37
C PHE A 71 -36.20 18.53 -5.52
N TRP A 72 -35.33 19.51 -5.73
CA TRP A 72 -33.90 19.24 -5.95
C TRP A 72 -33.19 18.76 -4.68
N ASN A 73 -33.61 19.23 -3.50
CA ASN A 73 -33.10 18.69 -2.23
C ASN A 73 -33.55 17.24 -2.00
N MET A 74 -34.81 16.92 -2.30
CA MET A 74 -35.32 15.54 -2.22
C MET A 74 -34.54 14.62 -3.16
N PHE A 75 -34.33 15.05 -4.41
CA PHE A 75 -33.59 14.27 -5.41
C PHE A 75 -32.13 14.06 -4.99
N ALA A 76 -31.47 15.11 -4.48
CA ALA A 76 -30.11 15.01 -3.97
C ALA A 76 -29.99 14.05 -2.77
N SER A 77 -31.00 14.07 -1.89
CA SER A 77 -31.10 13.17 -0.73
C SER A 77 -31.25 11.71 -1.17
N ILE A 78 -32.13 11.43 -2.14
CA ILE A 78 -32.27 10.10 -2.74
C ILE A 78 -30.92 9.65 -3.33
N GLY A 79 -30.23 10.52 -4.07
CA GLY A 79 -28.90 10.23 -4.58
C GLY A 79 -27.91 9.80 -3.49
N SER A 80 -27.99 10.43 -2.30
CA SER A 80 -27.07 10.11 -1.20
C SER A 80 -27.33 8.71 -0.63
N PHE A 81 -28.59 8.27 -0.59
CA PHE A 81 -28.94 6.90 -0.24
C PHE A 81 -28.51 5.89 -1.32
N VAL A 82 -28.54 6.28 -2.61
CA VAL A 82 -28.00 5.45 -3.69
C VAL A 82 -26.48 5.26 -3.54
N ILE A 83 -25.75 6.31 -3.15
CA ILE A 83 -24.31 6.20 -2.80
C ILE A 83 -24.12 5.25 -1.62
N ALA A 84 -24.90 5.40 -0.54
CA ALA A 84 -24.82 4.53 0.63
C ALA A 84 -25.05 3.05 0.27
N LEU A 85 -26.01 2.77 -0.63
CA LEU A 85 -26.23 1.44 -1.18
C LEU A 85 -25.05 0.95 -2.01
N GLY A 86 -24.41 1.82 -2.79
CA GLY A 86 -23.16 1.53 -3.49
C GLY A 86 -22.05 1.08 -2.53
N VAL A 87 -21.81 1.83 -1.46
CA VAL A 87 -20.83 1.46 -0.43
C VAL A 87 -21.19 0.14 0.25
N LEU A 88 -22.47 -0.08 0.57
CA LEU A 88 -22.94 -1.35 1.13
C LEU A 88 -22.66 -2.53 0.19
N MET A 89 -22.90 -2.35 -1.11
CA MET A 89 -22.59 -3.36 -2.14
C MET A 89 -21.10 -3.70 -2.19
N PHE A 90 -20.21 -2.72 -1.97
CA PHE A 90 -18.77 -2.98 -1.86
C PHE A 90 -18.43 -3.82 -0.62
N VAL A 91 -18.99 -3.50 0.55
CA VAL A 91 -18.79 -4.28 1.78
C VAL A 91 -19.29 -5.73 1.60
N ILE A 92 -20.46 -5.90 0.99
CA ILE A 92 -20.99 -7.24 0.66
C ILE A 92 -20.03 -7.97 -0.28
N ASN A 93 -19.45 -7.29 -1.27
CA ASN A 93 -18.47 -7.88 -2.18
C ASN A 93 -17.22 -8.37 -1.44
N ILE A 94 -16.67 -7.57 -0.53
CA ILE A 94 -15.53 -7.97 0.31
C ILE A 94 -15.84 -9.27 1.07
N ILE A 95 -16.97 -9.31 1.78
CA ILE A 95 -17.34 -10.46 2.62
C ILE A 95 -17.58 -11.71 1.76
N THR A 96 -18.29 -11.56 0.65
CA THR A 96 -18.62 -12.69 -0.23
C THR A 96 -17.39 -13.22 -0.97
N SER A 97 -16.51 -12.35 -1.45
CA SER A 97 -15.24 -12.73 -2.06
C SER A 97 -14.30 -13.42 -1.08
N ALA A 98 -14.13 -12.86 0.13
CA ALA A 98 -13.28 -13.47 1.16
C ALA A 98 -13.76 -14.86 1.57
N ARG A 99 -15.08 -15.06 1.67
CA ARG A 99 -15.66 -16.40 1.93
C ARG A 99 -15.41 -17.36 0.78
N LYS A 100 -15.58 -16.92 -0.47
CA LYS A 100 -15.36 -17.75 -1.66
C LYS A 100 -13.89 -18.12 -1.85
N ALA A 101 -12.97 -17.21 -1.50
CA ALA A 101 -11.54 -17.42 -1.61
C ALA A 101 -11.03 -18.61 -0.78
N ARG A 102 -11.68 -18.93 0.35
CA ARG A 102 -11.30 -20.08 1.20
C ARG A 102 -11.41 -21.44 0.51
N THR A 103 -12.21 -21.53 -0.55
CA THR A 103 -12.46 -22.77 -1.30
C THR A 103 -12.02 -22.68 -2.76
N ALA A 104 -11.65 -21.49 -3.22
CA ALA A 104 -11.24 -21.27 -4.59
C ALA A 104 -9.73 -21.56 -4.73
N PRO A 105 -9.26 -21.94 -5.95
CA PRO A 105 -7.83 -21.98 -6.22
C PRO A 105 -7.20 -20.59 -6.00
N PRO A 106 -5.90 -20.53 -5.65
CA PRO A 106 -5.18 -19.27 -5.51
C PRO A 106 -5.25 -18.47 -6.82
N VAL A 107 -5.27 -17.15 -6.70
CA VAL A 107 -5.23 -16.25 -7.86
C VAL A 107 -3.84 -16.30 -8.48
N GLY A 108 -3.76 -16.19 -9.81
CA GLY A 108 -2.48 -16.11 -10.51
C GLY A 108 -1.62 -14.94 -10.00
N LEU A 109 -0.32 -15.02 -10.25
CA LEU A 109 0.64 -14.00 -9.78
C LEU A 109 0.38 -12.62 -10.44
N ASP A 110 -0.10 -12.63 -11.68
CA ASP A 110 -0.51 -11.44 -12.41
C ASP A 110 -1.93 -11.58 -12.99
N PRO A 111 -2.97 -11.21 -12.24
CA PRO A 111 -4.36 -11.33 -12.69
C PRO A 111 -4.76 -10.28 -13.75
N TRP A 112 -3.95 -9.23 -13.95
CA TRP A 112 -4.31 -8.07 -14.78
C TRP A 112 -3.45 -7.93 -16.04
N ASP A 113 -2.46 -8.80 -16.24
CA ASP A 113 -1.39 -8.60 -17.22
C ASP A 113 -0.70 -7.24 -17.03
N ALA A 114 -0.32 -6.94 -15.79
CA ALA A 114 0.18 -5.65 -15.38
C ALA A 114 1.62 -5.38 -15.87
N ARG A 115 2.09 -4.14 -15.65
CA ARG A 115 3.34 -3.63 -16.25
C ARG A 115 4.43 -3.28 -15.25
N SER A 116 4.03 -3.05 -14.02
CA SER A 116 4.85 -2.46 -12.97
C SER A 116 5.32 -3.53 -11.97
N LEU A 117 6.38 -3.19 -11.23
CA LEU A 117 7.15 -4.14 -10.41
C LEU A 117 6.36 -4.70 -9.23
N GLU A 118 5.29 -4.06 -8.77
CA GLU A 118 4.50 -4.63 -7.68
C GLU A 118 3.92 -5.98 -8.05
N TRP A 119 3.70 -6.27 -9.34
CA TRP A 119 3.20 -7.54 -9.85
C TRP A 119 4.30 -8.58 -10.10
N PHE A 120 5.55 -8.21 -9.86
CA PHE A 120 6.71 -9.09 -9.92
C PHE A 120 6.82 -10.02 -8.69
N THR A 121 6.04 -9.75 -7.65
CA THR A 121 6.02 -10.50 -6.39
C THR A 121 4.80 -11.42 -6.29
N PRO A 122 4.81 -12.42 -5.39
CA PRO A 122 3.65 -13.24 -5.08
C PRO A 122 2.42 -12.45 -4.58
N ASN A 123 1.27 -13.13 -4.55
CA ASN A 123 0.01 -12.62 -4.04
C ASN A 123 -0.50 -13.55 -2.91
N PRO A 124 -0.54 -13.12 -1.64
CA PRO A 124 -0.12 -11.82 -1.11
C PRO A 124 1.41 -11.63 -1.12
N THR A 125 1.86 -10.38 -1.05
CA THR A 125 3.30 -10.06 -1.06
C THR A 125 4.00 -10.57 0.20
N PRO A 126 5.17 -11.22 0.07
CA PRO A 126 6.04 -11.60 1.19
C PRO A 126 6.49 -10.38 2.02
N ALA A 127 6.91 -10.58 3.26
CA ALA A 127 7.31 -9.49 4.16
C ALA A 127 8.53 -8.70 3.63
N HIS A 128 9.45 -9.39 2.96
CA HIS A 128 10.66 -8.82 2.34
C HIS A 128 10.42 -8.22 0.95
N ASN A 129 9.19 -8.28 0.44
CA ASN A 129 8.79 -7.88 -0.91
C ASN A 129 9.47 -8.68 -2.03
N PHE A 130 10.75 -8.41 -2.30
CA PHE A 130 11.50 -8.96 -3.41
C PHE A 130 12.61 -9.88 -2.91
N ASP A 131 12.80 -11.02 -3.58
CA ASP A 131 13.83 -11.99 -3.21
C ASP A 131 15.25 -11.48 -3.51
N ASP A 132 15.41 -10.83 -4.66
CA ASP A 132 16.67 -10.26 -5.14
C ASP A 132 16.48 -8.84 -5.67
N ASP A 133 17.58 -8.07 -5.71
CA ASP A 133 17.62 -6.73 -6.29
C ASP A 133 17.25 -6.72 -7.78
N ILE A 134 16.24 -5.91 -8.12
CA ILE A 134 15.74 -5.81 -9.49
C ILE A 134 16.52 -4.75 -10.25
N GLN A 135 17.25 -5.17 -11.28
CA GLN A 135 17.82 -4.26 -12.26
C GLN A 135 16.72 -3.73 -13.20
N VAL A 136 16.41 -2.44 -13.07
CA VAL A 136 15.38 -1.76 -13.88
C VAL A 136 16.04 -1.07 -15.07
N SER A 137 15.69 -1.53 -16.27
CA SER A 137 16.21 -0.99 -17.53
C SER A 137 15.22 -0.08 -18.25
N SER A 138 13.93 -0.25 -17.97
CA SER A 138 12.83 0.41 -18.66
C SER A 138 11.72 0.83 -17.69
N LEU A 139 10.85 1.75 -18.13
CA LEU A 139 9.75 2.26 -17.28
C LEU A 139 8.78 1.13 -16.88
N ASP A 140 8.41 0.29 -17.84
CA ASP A 140 7.50 -0.85 -17.66
C ASP A 140 8.31 -2.16 -17.59
N GLU A 141 9.22 -2.26 -16.61
CA GLU A 141 10.18 -3.37 -16.52
C GLU A 141 9.50 -4.75 -16.50
N PHE A 142 8.40 -4.91 -15.76
CA PHE A 142 7.69 -6.19 -15.72
C PHE A 142 6.99 -6.52 -17.05
N TRP A 143 6.58 -5.51 -17.81
CA TRP A 143 6.04 -5.72 -19.17
C TRP A 143 7.11 -6.23 -20.12
N HIS A 144 8.29 -5.60 -20.15
CA HIS A 144 9.38 -5.96 -21.05
C HIS A 144 9.98 -7.34 -20.77
N ARG A 145 9.82 -7.86 -19.55
CA ARG A 145 10.20 -9.24 -19.23
C ARG A 145 9.19 -10.28 -19.73
N LYS A 146 7.90 -9.93 -19.79
CA LYS A 146 6.85 -10.81 -20.33
C LYS A 146 6.73 -10.72 -21.85
N TYR A 147 6.99 -9.54 -22.42
CA TYR A 147 6.75 -9.22 -23.81
C TYR A 147 8.01 -8.67 -24.49
N GLY A 148 8.33 -9.23 -25.65
CA GLY A 148 9.39 -8.77 -26.54
C GLY A 148 8.83 -8.34 -27.91
N GLU A 149 9.72 -7.95 -28.81
CA GLU A 149 9.37 -7.60 -30.19
C GLU A 149 9.91 -8.65 -31.16
N ASP A 150 9.08 -9.10 -32.09
CA ASP A 150 9.47 -9.98 -33.20
C ASP A 150 10.24 -9.21 -34.29
N GLU A 151 10.84 -9.90 -35.27
CA GLU A 151 11.59 -9.30 -36.40
C GLU A 151 10.77 -8.26 -37.19
N ASN A 152 9.44 -8.35 -37.11
CA ASN A 152 8.49 -7.44 -37.75
C ASN A 152 8.02 -6.29 -36.82
N GLY A 153 8.62 -6.11 -35.64
CA GLY A 153 8.25 -5.09 -34.64
C GLY A 153 6.91 -5.35 -33.95
N ARG A 154 6.47 -6.62 -33.88
CA ARG A 154 5.20 -7.00 -33.22
C ARG A 154 5.47 -7.45 -31.79
N VAL A 155 4.65 -6.98 -30.86
CA VAL A 155 4.71 -7.39 -29.45
C VAL A 155 4.27 -8.85 -29.34
N VAL A 156 5.19 -9.71 -28.89
CA VAL A 156 4.98 -11.14 -28.68
C VAL A 156 5.27 -11.48 -27.23
N ARG A 157 4.49 -12.40 -26.65
CA ARG A 157 4.72 -12.87 -25.29
C ARG A 157 5.90 -13.84 -25.30
N VAL A 158 6.96 -13.48 -24.59
CA VAL A 158 8.21 -14.25 -24.49
C VAL A 158 8.21 -15.12 -23.25
N ALA A 159 7.58 -14.65 -22.16
CA ALA A 159 7.50 -15.37 -20.89
C ALA A 159 6.11 -15.27 -20.23
N THR A 160 5.77 -16.27 -19.43
CA THR A 160 4.59 -16.26 -18.57
C THR A 160 4.86 -15.49 -17.27
N ALA A 161 3.82 -15.04 -16.57
CA ALA A 161 4.06 -14.29 -15.33
C ALA A 161 4.74 -15.19 -14.28
N GLU A 162 4.37 -16.47 -14.26
CA GLU A 162 4.92 -17.51 -13.40
C GLU A 162 6.41 -17.77 -13.61
N GLU A 163 6.92 -17.58 -14.83
CA GLU A 163 8.35 -17.73 -15.14
C GLU A 163 9.18 -16.51 -14.73
N VAL A 164 8.58 -15.32 -14.72
CA VAL A 164 9.30 -14.08 -14.45
C VAL A 164 9.16 -13.62 -13.00
N CYS A 165 8.01 -13.85 -12.37
CA CYS A 165 7.77 -13.47 -10.99
C CYS A 165 8.72 -14.20 -10.03
N GLN A 166 9.13 -13.48 -8.99
CA GLN A 166 9.82 -14.03 -7.85
C GLN A 166 8.89 -14.95 -7.04
N ASP A 167 9.46 -15.97 -6.39
CA ASP A 167 8.69 -16.99 -5.67
C ASP A 167 8.43 -16.61 -4.20
N GLY A 168 9.16 -15.62 -3.67
CA GLY A 168 9.07 -15.15 -2.30
C GLY A 168 9.80 -16.05 -1.30
N SER A 169 10.78 -16.84 -1.76
CA SER A 169 11.46 -17.85 -0.94
C SER A 169 12.75 -17.36 -0.26
N ALA A 170 13.18 -16.11 -0.48
CA ALA A 170 14.40 -15.61 0.13
C ALA A 170 14.36 -15.66 1.66
N THR A 171 15.41 -16.22 2.26
CA THR A 171 15.54 -16.40 3.72
C THR A 171 16.62 -15.50 4.34
N ASP A 172 17.51 -14.93 3.52
CA ASP A 172 18.68 -14.16 3.95
C ASP A 172 18.45 -12.64 3.89
N THR A 173 17.19 -12.21 3.96
CA THR A 173 16.83 -10.80 3.90
C THR A 173 16.71 -10.21 5.31
N HIS A 174 17.51 -9.19 5.59
CA HIS A 174 17.41 -8.41 6.83
C HIS A 174 16.12 -7.59 6.83
N LEU A 175 15.29 -7.77 7.86
CA LEU A 175 14.05 -7.04 8.08
C LEU A 175 14.13 -6.24 9.38
N PRO A 176 13.61 -5.00 9.42
CA PRO A 176 13.56 -4.25 10.66
C PRO A 176 12.67 -4.95 11.68
N SER A 177 13.15 -5.07 12.93
CA SER A 177 12.39 -5.68 14.01
C SER A 177 11.16 -4.84 14.39
N PRO A 178 10.05 -5.47 14.78
CA PRO A 178 8.85 -4.75 15.19
C PRO A 178 9.07 -4.01 16.52
N SER A 179 8.74 -2.71 16.56
CA SER A 179 8.84 -1.87 17.75
C SER A 179 7.47 -1.48 18.30
N TYR A 180 7.31 -1.59 19.62
CA TYR A 180 6.08 -1.17 20.33
C TYR A 180 6.07 0.33 20.67
N TRP A 181 7.23 1.00 20.67
CA TRP A 181 7.36 2.37 21.14
C TRP A 181 6.63 3.42 20.31
N PRO A 182 6.59 3.33 18.97
CA PRO A 182 5.79 4.24 18.16
C PRO A 182 4.30 4.22 18.54
N VAL A 183 3.76 3.05 18.90
CA VAL A 183 2.35 2.91 19.32
C VAL A 183 2.11 3.58 20.67
N ILE A 184 3.03 3.41 21.63
CA ILE A 184 2.96 4.03 22.96
C ILE A 184 3.01 5.56 22.85
N LEU A 185 3.95 6.06 22.03
CA LEU A 185 4.08 7.49 21.75
C LEU A 185 2.80 8.04 21.12
N ALA A 186 2.31 7.38 20.07
CA ALA A 186 1.08 7.79 19.38
C ALA A 186 -0.14 7.77 20.30
N ALA A 187 -0.23 6.80 21.22
CA ALA A 187 -1.30 6.71 22.20
C ALA A 187 -1.32 7.89 23.18
N GLY A 188 -0.18 8.53 23.44
CA GLY A 188 -0.11 9.74 24.28
C GLY A 188 -0.72 10.99 23.63
N LEU A 189 -0.70 11.10 22.30
CA LEU A 189 -1.19 12.28 21.57
C LEU A 189 -2.68 12.56 21.79
N PRO A 190 -3.61 11.57 21.72
CA PRO A 190 -5.01 11.77 22.07
C PRO A 190 -5.24 12.31 23.48
N PHE A 191 -4.45 11.86 24.47
CA PHE A 191 -4.57 12.36 25.85
C PHE A 191 -4.13 13.81 25.97
N VAL A 192 -3.06 14.21 25.28
CA VAL A 192 -2.64 15.61 25.21
C VAL A 192 -3.73 16.45 24.54
N ALA A 193 -4.23 16.03 23.38
CA ALA A 193 -5.27 16.74 22.65
C ALA A 193 -6.55 16.91 23.49
N PHE A 194 -7.00 15.83 24.14
CA PHE A 194 -8.14 15.86 25.05
C PHE A 194 -7.89 16.79 26.24
N GLY A 195 -6.69 16.75 26.81
CA GLY A 195 -6.33 17.59 27.95
C GLY A 195 -6.28 19.08 27.63
N LEU A 196 -5.82 19.44 26.43
CA LEU A 196 -5.80 20.83 25.97
C LEU A 196 -7.21 21.39 25.74
N ILE A 197 -8.17 20.54 25.35
CA ILE A 197 -9.55 20.96 25.08
C ILE A 197 -10.38 21.07 26.36
N TYR A 198 -10.29 20.06 27.24
CA TYR A 198 -11.23 19.92 28.36
C TYR A 198 -10.57 20.16 29.73
N THR A 199 -9.45 19.48 30.01
CA THR A 199 -8.82 19.49 31.33
C THR A 199 -7.33 19.20 31.26
N LEU A 200 -6.49 20.15 31.67
CA LEU A 200 -5.02 20.07 31.53
C LEU A 200 -4.36 18.86 32.23
N TRP A 201 -5.00 18.23 33.21
CA TRP A 201 -4.48 17.02 33.87
C TRP A 201 -4.23 15.86 32.91
N PHE A 202 -5.02 15.72 31.83
CA PHE A 202 -4.78 14.68 30.83
C PHE A 202 -3.53 14.94 29.99
N CYS A 203 -3.06 16.19 29.90
CA CYS A 203 -1.78 16.49 29.26
C CYS A 203 -0.60 15.89 30.04
N VAL A 204 -0.70 15.75 31.36
CA VAL A 204 0.33 15.10 32.17
C VAL A 204 0.41 13.62 31.80
N LEU A 205 -0.73 12.92 31.73
CA LEU A 205 -0.78 11.52 31.31
C LEU A 205 -0.23 11.33 29.89
N GLY A 206 -0.70 12.16 28.94
CA GLY A 206 -0.22 12.11 27.55
C GLY A 206 1.27 12.43 27.44
N GLY A 207 1.76 13.41 28.21
CA GLY A 207 3.18 13.77 28.27
C GLY A 207 4.05 12.64 28.83
N ILE A 208 3.58 11.92 29.85
CA ILE A 208 4.26 10.74 30.39
C ILE A 208 4.36 9.64 29.32
N LEU A 209 3.27 9.33 28.62
CA LEU A 209 3.27 8.31 27.56
C LEU A 209 4.19 8.68 26.40
N ILE A 210 4.18 9.93 25.96
CA ILE A 210 5.09 10.42 24.90
C ILE A 210 6.54 10.34 25.36
N PHE A 211 6.84 10.79 26.59
CA PHE A 211 8.19 10.73 27.13
C PHE A 211 8.68 9.28 27.25
N MET A 212 7.86 8.37 27.77
CA MET A 212 8.18 6.95 27.84
C MET A 212 8.38 6.34 26.46
N GLY A 213 7.52 6.68 25.49
CA GLY A 213 7.63 6.25 24.10
C GLY A 213 8.95 6.66 23.48
N ILE A 214 9.31 7.95 23.57
CA ILE A 214 10.57 8.47 23.04
C ILE A 214 11.76 7.86 23.78
N TYR A 215 11.73 7.84 25.11
CA TYR A 215 12.82 7.30 25.92
C TYR A 215 13.08 5.83 25.59
N GLY A 216 12.03 5.01 25.57
CA GLY A 216 12.13 3.60 25.23
C GLY A 216 12.63 3.37 23.81
N TRP A 217 12.17 4.18 22.86
CA TRP A 217 12.57 4.05 21.46
C TRP A 217 14.05 4.42 21.23
N ILE A 218 14.58 5.40 21.97
CA ILE A 218 16.00 5.80 21.88
C ILE A 218 16.95 4.66 22.28
N PHE A 219 16.54 3.82 23.23
CA PHE A 219 17.34 2.71 23.74
C PHE A 219 16.98 1.37 23.12
N GLU A 220 16.08 1.34 22.14
CA GLU A 220 15.79 0.14 21.39
C GLU A 220 16.99 -0.20 20.49
N PRO A 221 17.55 -1.42 20.58
CA PRO A 221 18.59 -1.84 19.66
C PRO A 221 18.06 -1.82 18.22
N VAL A 222 18.93 -1.53 17.26
CA VAL A 222 18.56 -1.41 15.85
C VAL A 222 18.01 -2.74 15.31
N ASP A 223 18.58 -3.85 15.80
CA ASP A 223 18.20 -5.21 15.47
C ASP A 223 17.97 -6.03 16.75
N ASP A 224 17.02 -6.96 16.70
CA ASP A 224 16.79 -7.91 17.79
C ASP A 224 17.88 -9.00 17.76
N PRO A 225 18.80 -9.04 18.75
CA PRO A 225 19.86 -10.05 18.78
C PRO A 225 19.34 -11.49 18.93
N ASP A 226 18.11 -11.66 19.43
CA ASP A 226 17.43 -12.95 19.58
C ASP A 226 16.40 -13.20 18.47
N GLY A 227 16.37 -12.35 17.44
CA GLY A 227 15.49 -12.49 16.30
C GLY A 227 15.81 -13.74 15.46
N PRO A 228 14.85 -14.27 14.67
CA PRO A 228 15.06 -15.48 13.85
C PRO A 228 16.20 -15.41 12.82
N HIS A 229 16.83 -14.25 12.66
CA HIS A 229 17.81 -13.93 11.62
C HIS A 229 19.19 -13.50 12.18
N GLY A 230 19.47 -13.78 13.46
CA GLY A 230 20.75 -13.43 14.10
C GLY A 230 21.71 -14.62 14.30
N HIS A 231 22.54 -14.93 13.31
CA HIS A 231 23.87 -15.54 13.51
C HIS A 231 24.76 -15.27 12.28
N HIS A 232 25.28 -14.05 12.19
CA HIS A 232 26.57 -13.84 11.52
C HIS A 232 27.64 -13.87 12.61
N ASP A 233 28.24 -15.04 12.77
CA ASP A 233 29.48 -15.23 13.51
C ASP A 233 30.59 -14.67 12.62
N ASP A 234 30.87 -13.36 12.71
CA ASP A 234 32.09 -12.78 12.13
C ASP A 234 33.27 -13.24 13.00
N GLY A 235 33.65 -14.52 12.81
CA GLY A 235 34.87 -15.11 13.31
C GLY A 235 36.06 -14.54 12.56
N ASP A 236 36.62 -13.47 13.12
CA ASP A 236 37.87 -12.85 12.71
C ASP A 236 39.04 -13.77 13.09
N ASP A 237 39.31 -14.80 12.28
CA ASP A 237 40.47 -15.70 12.39
C ASP A 237 41.18 -15.81 11.02
N HIS A 238 42.00 -14.80 10.71
CA HIS A 238 43.01 -14.88 9.66
C HIS A 238 44.38 -14.44 10.18
N ASP A 239 45.01 -15.30 10.99
CA ASP A 239 46.46 -15.29 11.26
C ASP A 239 47.16 -16.37 10.40
N GLU A 240 47.69 -15.94 9.25
CA GLU A 240 48.89 -16.40 8.48
C GLU A 240 49.13 -17.90 8.11
N PRO A 241 50.03 -18.25 7.15
CA PRO A 241 50.94 -17.40 6.34
C PRO A 241 50.85 -17.61 4.82
N SER A 242 51.26 -16.61 4.04
CA SER A 242 51.44 -16.72 2.58
C SER A 242 52.91 -16.91 2.22
N ASP A 243 53.15 -17.89 1.36
CA ASP A 243 54.45 -18.40 0.91
C ASP A 243 55.37 -17.38 0.23
N GLU A 244 56.66 -17.51 0.54
CA GLU A 244 57.80 -16.92 -0.17
C GLU A 244 57.93 -17.48 -1.59
N VAL A 245 57.77 -16.67 -2.65
CA VAL A 245 58.46 -16.92 -3.94
C VAL A 245 58.75 -15.62 -4.71
N SER A 246 60.05 -15.33 -4.80
CA SER A 246 60.81 -14.65 -5.87
C SER A 246 60.48 -13.21 -6.30
N THR A 247 61.47 -12.33 -6.16
CA THR A 247 61.73 -11.31 -7.19
C THR A 247 63.24 -11.19 -7.42
N GLU A 248 63.59 -11.17 -8.71
CA GLU A 248 64.93 -11.24 -9.27
C GLU A 248 65.90 -10.14 -8.81
N THR A 249 67.16 -10.56 -8.71
CA THR A 249 68.38 -9.78 -8.79
C THR A 249 68.46 -8.90 -10.05
N ALA A 250 68.76 -7.61 -9.88
CA ALA A 250 69.52 -6.83 -10.85
C ALA A 250 70.51 -5.91 -10.10
N GLU A 251 71.73 -5.93 -10.62
CA GLU A 251 73.02 -5.52 -10.06
C GLU A 251 73.28 -4.00 -10.15
N GLU A 252 74.29 -3.57 -9.38
CA GLU A 252 74.87 -2.23 -9.11
C GLU A 252 75.05 -1.32 -10.36
N ALA A 253 75.18 0.02 -10.27
CA ALA A 253 76.15 0.86 -9.54
C ALA A 253 75.92 2.36 -9.92
N PRO A 254 76.80 3.34 -9.58
CA PRO A 254 77.31 3.79 -8.27
C PRO A 254 77.25 5.34 -8.10
N VAL A 255 77.21 5.87 -6.86
CA VAL A 255 77.96 7.09 -6.46
C VAL A 255 77.93 7.26 -4.93
N GLY A 256 79.11 7.34 -4.30
CA GLY A 256 79.28 7.78 -2.90
C GLY A 256 80.11 6.84 -2.04
#